data_AF-A0A656JLQ5-F1
#
_entry.id   AF-A0A656JLQ5-F1
#
_cell.length_a   1.000
_cell.length_b   1.000
_cell.length_c   1.000
_cell.angle_alpha   90.00
_cell.angle_beta   90.00
_cell.angle_gamma   90.00
#
_symmetry.space_group_name_H-M   'P 1'
#
loop_
_entity.id
_entity.type
_entity.pdbx_description
1 polymer ?
#
loop_
_entity_poly.entity_id
_entity_poly.type
_entity_poly.pdbx_seq_one_letter_code
_entity_poly.pdbx_strand_id
1 'polypeptide(L)' 'MSGKAQQQSRIKELITLGREQKYLTYAEVNDHLPEDISDPEQVEDIIRMINDMGIPVHESAPDADALMLADADTD' A
#
# COMPACT_ATOMS: atom_id res chain seq x y z
N MET A 1 -5.26 -10.84 -23.34
CA MET A 1 -5.30 -11.21 -21.91
C MET A 1 -4.06 -10.64 -21.22
N SER A 2 -4.02 -9.33 -20.93
CA SER A 2 -2.79 -8.68 -20.42
C SER A 2 -2.93 -7.84 -19.15
N GLY A 3 -4.14 -7.52 -18.68
CA GLY A 3 -4.32 -6.65 -17.49
C GLY A 3 -3.85 -7.28 -16.16
N LYS A 4 -4.06 -8.59 -15.96
CA LYS A 4 -3.73 -9.27 -14.69
C LYS A 4 -2.23 -9.32 -14.39
N ALA A 5 -1.38 -9.44 -15.42
CA ALA A 5 0.07 -9.52 -15.22
C ALA A 5 0.65 -8.15 -14.82
N GLN A 6 0.12 -7.06 -15.39
CA GLN A 6 0.52 -5.70 -14.99
C GLN A 6 0.08 -5.38 -13.56
N GLN A 7 -1.13 -5.78 -13.15
CA GLN A 7 -1.60 -5.60 -11.78
C GLN A 7 -0.70 -6.33 -10.77
N GLN A 8 -0.31 -7.58 -11.04
CA GLN A 8 0.62 -8.31 -10.16
C GLN A 8 1.99 -7.65 -10.04
N SER A 9 2.54 -7.11 -11.15
CA SER A 9 3.81 -6.38 -11.11
C SER A 9 3.70 -5.10 -10.28
N ARG A 10 2.61 -4.33 -10.42
CA ARG A 10 2.38 -3.10 -9.64
C ARG A 10 2.23 -3.35 -8.15
N ILE A 11 1.45 -4.37 -7.78
CA ILE A 11 1.31 -4.75 -6.38
C ILE A 11 2.68 -5.13 -5.81
N LYS A 12 3.50 -5.89 -6.55
CA LYS A 12 4.85 -6.25 -6.11
C LYS A 12 5.77 -5.04 -5.91
N GLU A 13 5.66 -4.03 -6.77
CA GLU A 13 6.38 -2.75 -6.62
C GLU A 13 5.96 -2.03 -5.34
N LEU A 14 4.64 -1.87 -5.12
CA LEU A 14 4.09 -1.27 -3.90
C LEU A 14 4.58 -1.99 -2.65
N ILE A 15 4.54 -3.32 -2.65
CA ILE A 15 5.04 -4.15 -1.55
C ILE A 15 6.51 -3.87 -1.25
N THR A 16 7.33 -3.75 -2.30
CA THR A 16 8.77 -3.53 -2.14
C THR A 16 9.02 -2.17 -1.50
N LEU A 17 8.38 -1.12 -2.04
CA LEU A 17 8.46 0.24 -1.51
C LEU A 17 7.97 0.30 -0.06
N GLY A 18 6.79 -0.28 0.21
CA GLY A 18 6.18 -0.31 1.52
C GLY A 18 6.99 -1.07 2.58
N ARG A 19 7.73 -2.10 2.17
CA ARG A 19 8.65 -2.81 3.08
C ARG A 19 9.91 -2.01 3.39
N GLU A 20 10.42 -1.22 2.44
CA GLU A 20 11.60 -0.38 2.65
C GLU A 20 11.31 0.74 3.64
N GLN A 21 10.18 1.43 3.48
CA GLN A 21 9.81 2.56 4.34
C GLN A 21 8.90 2.19 5.52
N LYS A 22 8.45 0.92 5.61
CA LYS A 22 7.54 0.37 6.64
C LYS A 22 6.10 0.87 6.58
N TYR A 23 5.73 1.61 5.54
CA TYR A 23 4.38 2.08 5.33
C TYR A 23 4.16 2.38 3.84
N LEU A 24 2.92 2.58 3.43
CA LEU A 24 2.57 3.21 2.16
C LEU A 24 1.56 4.32 2.40
N THR A 25 1.44 5.21 1.43
CA THR A 25 0.41 6.23 1.42
C THR A 25 -0.66 5.92 0.37
N TYR A 26 -1.87 6.40 0.60
CA TYR A 26 -2.96 6.30 -0.38
C TYR A 26 -2.55 6.89 -1.73
N ALA A 27 -1.77 7.97 -1.72
CA ALA A 27 -1.21 8.59 -2.92
C ALA A 27 -0.26 7.64 -3.66
N GLU A 28 0.68 7.00 -2.95
CA GLU A 28 1.62 6.04 -3.57
C GLU A 28 0.89 4.84 -4.17
N VAL A 29 -0.10 4.30 -3.45
CA VAL A 29 -0.95 3.23 -3.96
C VAL A 29 -1.64 3.71 -5.24
N ASN A 30 -2.35 4.83 -5.20
CA ASN A 30 -3.09 5.35 -6.34
C ASN A 30 -2.20 5.68 -7.55
N ASP A 31 -0.97 6.16 -7.33
CA ASP A 31 0.00 6.49 -8.40
C ASP A 31 0.56 5.23 -9.10
N HIS A 32 0.66 4.12 -8.37
CA HIS A 32 1.11 2.83 -8.93
C HIS A 32 -0.05 2.01 -9.51
N LEU A 33 -1.28 2.35 -9.18
CA LEU A 33 -2.45 1.70 -9.76
C LEU A 33 -2.75 2.27 -11.15
N PRO A 34 -3.04 1.39 -12.13
CA PRO A 34 -3.45 1.85 -13.45
C PRO A 34 -4.83 2.52 -13.37
N GLU A 35 -5.12 3.39 -14.32
CA GLU A 35 -6.39 4.09 -14.49
C GLU A 35 -7.62 3.15 -14.63
N ASP A 36 -7.43 1.87 -14.98
CA ASP A 36 -8.48 0.84 -14.90
C ASP A 36 -8.88 0.46 -13.46
N ILE A 37 -8.03 0.75 -12.46
CA ILE A 37 -8.28 0.55 -11.02
C ILE A 37 -8.50 1.92 -10.37
N SER A 38 -9.35 2.74 -10.99
CA SER A 38 -9.80 4.02 -10.44
C SER A 38 -10.95 3.86 -9.45
N ASP A 39 -11.56 2.68 -9.38
CA ASP A 39 -12.69 2.44 -8.48
C ASP A 39 -12.22 2.40 -7.02
N PRO A 40 -12.80 3.23 -6.14
CA PRO A 40 -12.41 3.29 -4.75
C PRO A 40 -12.51 1.93 -4.03
N GLU A 41 -13.49 1.09 -4.40
CA GLU A 41 -13.63 -0.27 -3.87
C GLU A 41 -12.41 -1.16 -4.20
N GLN A 42 -11.91 -1.08 -5.44
CA GLN A 42 -10.75 -1.88 -5.84
C GLN A 42 -9.47 -1.37 -5.15
N VAL A 43 -9.35 -0.06 -4.96
CA VAL A 43 -8.24 0.53 -4.21
C VAL A 43 -8.26 0.05 -2.76
N GLU A 44 -9.43 0.06 -2.11
CA GLU A 44 -9.58 -0.47 -0.74
C GLU A 44 -9.19 -1.95 -0.63
N ASP A 45 -9.57 -2.78 -1.60
CA ASP A 45 -9.18 -4.20 -1.61
C ASP A 45 -7.66 -4.38 -1.70
N ILE A 46 -6.99 -3.57 -2.52
CA ILE A 46 -5.52 -3.60 -2.65
C ILE A 46 -4.86 -3.12 -1.35
N ILE A 47 -5.40 -2.09 -0.73
CA ILE A 47 -4.91 -1.59 0.56
C ILE A 47 -5.05 -2.65 1.64
N ARG A 48 -6.18 -3.36 1.71
CA ARG A 48 -6.34 -4.51 2.61
C ARG A 48 -5.31 -5.58 2.34
N MET A 49 -5.09 -5.95 1.07
CA MET A 49 -4.06 -6.93 0.71
C MET A 49 -2.66 -6.51 1.17
N ILE A 50 -2.30 -5.23 1.03
CA ILE A 50 -1.01 -4.69 1.46
C ILE A 50 -0.89 -4.68 3.00
N ASN A 51 -1.95 -4.25 3.69
CA ASN A 51 -2.04 -4.27 5.16
C ASN A 51 -1.89 -5.70 5.71
N ASP A 52 -2.55 -6.69 5.10
CA ASP A 52 -2.48 -8.10 5.50
C ASP A 52 -1.05 -8.68 5.41
N MET A 53 -0.18 -8.06 4.62
CA MET A 53 1.23 -8.45 4.56
C MET A 53 2.13 -7.69 5.54
N GLY A 54 1.55 -6.88 6.43
CA GLY A 54 2.27 -6.11 7.43
C GLY A 54 2.84 -4.79 6.92
N ILE A 55 2.24 -4.20 5.88
CA ILE A 55 2.58 -2.86 5.40
C ILE A 55 1.37 -1.95 5.63
N PRO A 56 1.38 -1.11 6.67
CA PRO A 56 0.28 -0.19 6.90
C PRO A 56 0.16 0.85 5.80
N VAL A 57 -1.06 1.06 5.28
CA VAL A 57 -1.35 2.17 4.35
C VAL A 57 -1.99 3.32 5.12
N HIS A 58 -1.39 4.51 5.02
CA HIS A 58 -1.87 5.75 5.62
C HIS A 58 -2.39 6.73 4.56
N GLU A 59 -3.26 7.66 4.95
CA GLU A 59 -3.72 8.72 4.05
C GLU A 59 -2.59 9.69 3.67
N SER A 60 -1.58 9.84 4.53
CA SER A 60 -0.41 10.69 4.33
C SER A 60 0.79 10.08 5.05
N ALA A 61 2.01 10.46 4.65
CA ALA A 61 3.23 9.95 5.27
C ALA A 61 3.21 10.28 6.77
N PRO A 62 3.21 9.27 7.66
CA PRO A 62 3.27 9.49 9.09
C PRO A 62 4.64 10.07 9.47
N ASP A 63 4.67 10.94 10.48
CA ASP A 63 5.91 11.43 11.06
C ASP A 63 6.73 10.27 11.63
N ALA A 64 8.06 10.38 11.59
CA ALA A 64 8.97 9.33 12.07
C ALA A 64 8.69 8.92 13.53
N ASP A 65 8.29 9.87 14.38
CA ASP A 65 7.86 9.62 15.76
C ASP A 65 6.57 8.79 15.85
N ALA A 66 5.62 8.97 14.92
CA ALA A 66 4.37 8.22 14.89
C ALA A 66 4.58 6.76 14.45
N LEU A 67 5.52 6.53 13.53
CA LEU A 67 5.93 5.18 13.12
C LEU A 67 6.54 4.39 14.28
N MET A 68 7.33 5.03 15.14
CA MET A 68 7.94 4.38 16.31
C MET A 68 6.92 3.93 17.36
N LEU A 69 5.77 4.60 17.45
CA LEU A 69 4.70 4.24 18.39
C LEU A 69 3.85 3.08 17.88
N ALA A 70 3.66 2.96 16.56
CA ALA A 70 2.81 1.92 15.96
C ALA A 70 3.36 0.49 16.17
N ASP A 71 4.70 0.32 16.20
CA ASP A 71 5.34 -0.96 16.53
C ASP A 71 5.18 -1.35 18.02
N ALA A 72 4.79 -0.43 18.91
CA ALA A 72 4.73 -0.66 20.35
C ALA A 72 3.37 -1.18 20.86
N ASP A 73 2.31 -1.13 20.05
CA ASP A 73 0.92 -1.45 20.44
C ASP A 73 0.44 -2.85 19.97
N THR A 74 1.33 -3.73 19.50
CA THR A 74 0.95 -5.08 19.01
C THR A 74 1.33 -6.24 19.97
N ASP A 75 1.41 -6.01 21.29
CA ASP A 75 1.56 -7.09 22.30
C ASP A 75 0.21 -7.58 22.85
#